data_AF-A0A1C5NZZ5-F1
#
_entry.id   AF-A0A1C5NZZ5-F1
#
_cell.length_a   1.000
_cell.length_b   1.000
_cell.length_c   1.000
_cell.angle_alpha   90.00
_cell.angle_beta   90.00
_cell.angle_gamma   90.00
#
_symmetry.space_group_name_H-M   'P 1'
#
loop_
_entity.id
_entity.type
_entity.pdbx_description
1 polymer ?
#
loop_
_entity_poly.entity_id
_entity_poly.type
_entity_poly.pdbx_seq_one_letter_code
_entity_poly.pdbx_strand_id
1 'polypeptide(L)'
;MEKYVGFITQDLRSGVAIIFTCLVLIVFACLLDMWTGIDAARANKEKICSRPLRKTGTKIVDYYRLVLFFVLIDILGLCFPWYNLPYGAIIGTLGVLIIEGFSVVENLRRKKSHAAEVADMAAKIVECLTPEEAQKIIKKIKEEKK
;
A
#
# COMPACT_ATOMS: atom_id res chain seq x y z
N MET A 1 38.05 -26.55 -12.26
CA MET A 1 37.10 -26.86 -11.18
C MET A 1 36.86 -25.63 -10.31
N GLU A 2 37.89 -25.01 -9.72
CA GLU A 2 37.74 -23.83 -8.85
C GLU A 2 37.06 -22.61 -9.50
N LYS A 3 37.36 -22.27 -10.76
CA LYS A 3 36.68 -21.18 -11.48
C LYS A 3 35.17 -21.42 -11.70
N TYR A 4 34.77 -22.66 -11.93
CA TYR A 4 33.36 -23.03 -12.10
C TYR A 4 32.61 -23.01 -10.77
N VAL A 5 33.25 -23.49 -9.70
CA VAL A 5 32.70 -23.40 -8.34
C VAL A 5 32.57 -21.94 -7.91
N GLY A 6 33.58 -21.10 -8.17
CA GLY A 6 33.54 -19.66 -7.91
C GLY A 6 32.39 -18.94 -8.62
N PHE A 7 32.21 -19.21 -9.91
CA PHE A 7 31.10 -18.65 -10.71
C PHE A 7 29.72 -19.04 -10.13
N ILE A 8 29.51 -20.34 -9.86
CA ILE A 8 28.27 -20.85 -9.27
C ILE A 8 28.00 -20.24 -7.89
N THR A 9 29.02 -20.10 -7.04
CA THR A 9 28.85 -19.49 -5.71
C THR A 9 28.51 -18.00 -5.78
N GLN A 10 29.02 -17.28 -6.78
CA GLN A 10 28.72 -15.86 -6.99
C GLN A 10 27.30 -15.64 -7.51
N ASP A 11 26.84 -16.48 -8.44
CA ASP A 11 25.47 -16.43 -8.95
C ASP A 11 24.45 -16.82 -7.88
N LEU A 12 24.76 -17.84 -7.08
CA LEU A 12 23.91 -18.24 -5.95
C LEU A 12 23.79 -17.12 -4.91
N ARG A 13 24.91 -16.45 -4.55
CA ARG A 13 24.90 -15.32 -3.62
C ARG A 13 24.02 -14.18 -4.15
N SER A 14 24.11 -13.91 -5.45
CA SER A 14 23.34 -12.85 -6.11
C SER A 14 21.85 -13.20 -6.16
N GLY A 15 21.50 -14.44 -6.50
CA GLY A 15 20.12 -14.94 -6.47
C GLY A 15 19.49 -14.87 -5.08
N VAL A 16 20.22 -15.29 -4.04
CA VAL A 16 19.75 -15.19 -2.64
C VAL A 16 19.55 -13.74 -2.23
N ALA A 17 20.46 -12.83 -2.59
CA ALA A 17 20.32 -11.41 -2.30
C ALA A 17 19.07 -10.79 -2.97
N ILE A 18 18.77 -11.20 -4.20
CA ILE A 18 17.58 -10.75 -4.93
C ILE A 18 16.30 -11.27 -4.26
N ILE A 19 16.24 -12.57 -3.94
CA ILE A 19 15.09 -13.17 -3.23
C ILE A 19 14.86 -12.48 -1.88
N PHE A 20 15.92 -12.22 -1.13
CA PHE A 20 15.83 -11.49 0.14
C PHE A 20 15.26 -10.07 -0.06
N THR A 21 15.75 -9.35 -1.07
CA THR A 21 15.26 -8.01 -1.41
C THR A 21 13.77 -8.05 -1.79
N CYS A 22 13.36 -9.03 -2.59
CA CYS A 22 11.97 -9.29 -2.94
C CYS A 22 11.07 -9.49 -1.72
N LEU A 23 11.49 -10.32 -0.76
CA LEU A 23 10.73 -10.58 0.47
C LEU A 23 10.57 -9.31 1.31
N VAL A 24 11.66 -8.54 1.48
CA VAL A 24 11.63 -7.26 2.20
C VAL A 24 10.69 -6.26 1.51
N LEU A 25 10.73 -6.18 0.17
CA LEU A 25 9.84 -5.29 -0.60
C LEU A 25 8.36 -5.62 -0.39
N ILE A 26 7.98 -6.90 -0.31
CA ILE A 26 6.59 -7.31 -0.03
C ILE A 26 6.12 -6.79 1.32
N VAL A 27 6.96 -6.89 2.35
CA VAL A 27 6.64 -6.36 3.68
C VAL A 27 6.45 -4.85 3.61
N PHE A 28 7.36 -4.12 2.97
CA PHE A 28 7.22 -2.68 2.81
C PHE A 28 5.94 -2.29 2.06
N ALA A 29 5.59 -2.99 0.98
CA ALA A 29 4.36 -2.74 0.23
C ALA A 29 3.11 -2.94 1.10
N CYS A 30 3.05 -4.02 1.87
CA CYS A 30 1.94 -4.30 2.79
C CYS A 30 1.84 -3.25 3.92
N LEU A 31 2.98 -2.76 4.42
CA LEU A 31 3.01 -1.70 5.42
C LEU A 31 2.55 -0.35 4.85
N LEU A 32 2.94 -0.02 3.62
CA LEU A 32 2.47 1.18 2.93
C LEU A 32 0.96 1.12 2.65
N ASP A 33 0.44 -0.02 2.18
CA ASP A 33 -1.00 -0.24 2.04
C ASP A 33 -1.73 0.00 3.37
N MET A 34 -1.25 -0.62 4.45
CA MET A 34 -1.84 -0.45 5.77
C MET A 34 -1.78 1.01 6.24
N TRP A 35 -0.66 1.70 6.04
CA TRP A 35 -0.53 3.11 6.44
C TRP A 35 -1.48 4.00 5.64
N THR A 36 -1.55 3.85 4.32
CA THR A 36 -2.50 4.62 3.49
C THR A 36 -3.95 4.34 3.86
N GLY A 37 -4.29 3.10 4.23
CA GLY A 37 -5.61 2.74 4.75
C GLY A 37 -5.92 3.40 6.09
N ILE A 38 -4.95 3.46 7.02
CA ILE A 38 -5.10 4.14 8.31
C ILE A 38 -5.24 5.66 8.11
N ASP A 39 -4.47 6.25 7.19
CA ASP A 39 -4.53 7.67 6.89
C ASP A 39 -5.87 8.06 6.24
N ALA A 40 -6.41 7.22 5.35
CA ALA A 40 -7.75 7.38 4.79
C ALA A 40 -8.84 7.27 5.86
N ALA A 41 -8.78 6.25 6.74
CA ALA A 41 -9.73 6.08 7.84
C ALA A 41 -9.69 7.27 8.83
N ARG A 42 -8.50 7.81 9.10
CA ARG A 42 -8.32 9.01 9.95
C ARG A 42 -8.96 10.25 9.31
N ALA A 43 -8.78 10.45 8.01
CA ALA A 43 -9.41 11.56 7.28
C ALA A 43 -10.95 11.48 7.31
N ASN A 44 -11.49 10.26 7.27
CA ASN A 44 -12.94 10.00 7.28
C ASN A 44 -13.53 9.92 8.70
N LYS A 45 -12.73 10.13 9.76
CA LYS A 45 -13.12 9.97 11.17
C LYS A 45 -13.72 8.60 11.50
N GLU A 46 -13.32 7.55 10.78
CA GLU A 46 -13.73 6.18 11.06
C GLU A 46 -12.98 5.62 12.29
N LYS A 47 -13.58 4.65 12.99
CA LYS A 47 -12.95 4.02 14.16
C LYS A 47 -11.71 3.21 13.73
N ILE A 48 -10.53 3.61 14.20
CA ILE A 48 -9.28 2.87 14.01
C ILE A 48 -9.20 1.75 15.06
N CYS A 49 -9.29 0.50 14.61
CA CYS A 49 -9.15 -0.69 15.45
C CYS A 49 -7.81 -1.39 15.19
N SER A 50 -7.40 -2.32 16.07
CA SER A 50 -6.20 -3.16 15.89
C SER A 50 -6.33 -4.23 14.78
N ARG A 51 -7.56 -4.47 14.31
CA ARG A 51 -7.92 -5.47 13.29
C ARG A 51 -7.15 -5.34 11.96
N PRO A 52 -6.90 -4.14 11.39
CA PRO A 52 -6.05 -3.95 10.21
C PRO A 52 -4.64 -4.53 10.35
N LEU A 53 -3.98 -4.39 11.51
CA LEU A 53 -2.63 -4.95 11.72
C LEU A 53 -2.63 -6.48 11.60
N ARG A 54 -3.65 -7.15 12.17
CA ARG A 54 -3.80 -8.61 12.05
C ARG A 54 -4.05 -9.03 10.60
N LYS A 55 -4.84 -8.24 9.85
CA LYS A 55 -5.11 -8.48 8.43
C LYS A 55 -3.85 -8.35 7.58
N THR A 56 -3.02 -7.34 7.84
CA THR A 56 -1.72 -7.16 7.16
C THR A 56 -0.76 -8.31 7.46
N GLY A 57 -0.72 -8.79 8.70
CA GLY A 57 0.06 -9.98 9.05
C GLY A 57 -0.36 -11.21 8.24
N THR A 58 -1.66 -11.46 8.10
CA THR A 58 -2.17 -12.57 7.26
C THR A 58 -1.82 -12.37 5.77
N LYS A 59 -1.97 -11.15 5.23
CA LYS A 59 -1.55 -10.82 3.85
C LYS A 59 -0.08 -11.16 3.61
N ILE A 60 0.82 -10.71 4.49
CA ILE A 60 2.26 -10.97 4.38
C ILE A 60 2.54 -12.48 4.35
N VAL A 61 1.90 -13.24 5.24
CA VAL A 61 2.07 -14.71 5.30
C VAL A 61 1.58 -15.37 4.01
N ASP A 62 0.43 -14.97 3.48
CA ASP A 62 -0.12 -15.54 2.25
C ASP A 62 0.71 -15.18 1.02
N TYR A 63 1.25 -13.95 0.94
CA TYR A 63 2.18 -13.57 -0.11
C TYR A 63 3.52 -14.29 -0.02
N TYR A 64 4.03 -14.52 1.19
CA TYR A 64 5.22 -15.33 1.37
C TYR A 64 5.00 -16.77 0.95
N ARG A 65 3.84 -17.37 1.26
CA ARG A 65 3.49 -18.70 0.74
C ARG A 65 3.49 -18.73 -0.78
N LEU A 66 2.87 -17.73 -1.42
CA LEU A 66 2.86 -17.59 -2.88
C LEU A 66 4.29 -17.49 -3.45
N VAL A 67 5.11 -16.57 -2.93
CA VAL A 67 6.47 -16.34 -3.43
C VAL A 67 7.39 -17.53 -3.15
N LEU A 68 7.18 -18.27 -2.05
CA LEU A 68 7.91 -19.50 -1.80
C LEU A 68 7.67 -20.55 -2.90
N PHE A 69 6.44 -20.68 -3.42
CA PHE A 69 6.19 -21.55 -4.58
C PHE A 69 6.98 -21.09 -5.82
N PHE A 70 7.07 -19.78 -6.06
CA PHE A 70 7.88 -19.25 -7.14
C PHE A 70 9.38 -19.48 -6.94
N VAL A 71 9.87 -19.40 -5.69
CA VAL A 71 11.27 -19.75 -5.35
C VAL A 71 11.56 -21.23 -5.61
N LEU A 72 10.59 -22.13 -5.41
CA LEU A 72 10.77 -23.54 -5.79
C LEU A 72 10.93 -23.70 -7.32
N ILE A 73 10.22 -22.88 -8.11
CA ILE A 73 10.40 -22.83 -9.57
C ILE A 73 11.80 -22.28 -9.90
N ASP A 74 12.28 -21.27 -9.18
CA ASP A 74 13.65 -20.75 -9.35
C ASP A 74 14.71 -21.83 -9.09
N ILE A 75 14.53 -22.66 -8.06
CA ILE A 75 15.43 -23.78 -7.75
C ILE A 75 15.46 -24.80 -8.88
N LEU A 76 14.31 -25.12 -9.48
CA LEU A 76 14.25 -25.96 -10.68
C LEU A 76 14.90 -25.28 -11.89
N GLY A 77 14.78 -23.95 -11.96
CA GLY A 77 15.41 -23.11 -12.97
C GLY A 77 16.94 -23.20 -12.95
N LEU A 78 17.55 -23.25 -11.77
CA LEU A 78 19.01 -23.40 -11.62
C LEU A 78 19.59 -24.65 -12.29
N CYS A 79 18.77 -25.67 -12.58
CA CYS A 79 19.19 -26.84 -13.35
C CYS A 79 19.48 -26.51 -14.83
N PHE A 80 19.08 -25.33 -15.30
CA PHE A 80 19.24 -24.92 -16.69
C PHE A 80 20.30 -23.82 -16.87
N PRO A 81 21.22 -23.91 -17.86
CA PRO A 81 22.34 -22.97 -18.03
C PRO A 81 21.97 -21.52 -18.39
N TRP A 82 20.72 -21.27 -18.76
CA TRP A 82 20.18 -19.96 -19.17
C TRP A 82 19.47 -19.24 -18.02
N TYR A 83 19.40 -19.88 -16.85
CA TYR A 83 18.67 -19.40 -15.69
C TYR A 83 19.59 -18.65 -14.72
N ASN A 84 19.92 -17.41 -15.07
CA ASN A 84 20.92 -16.61 -14.34
C ASN A 84 20.32 -15.79 -13.19
N LEU A 85 18.99 -15.70 -13.08
CA LEU A 85 18.29 -14.88 -12.09
C LEU A 85 17.06 -15.63 -11.55
N PRO A 86 16.61 -15.33 -10.31
CA PRO A 86 15.40 -15.91 -9.74
C PRO A 86 14.15 -15.22 -10.34
N TYR A 87 13.83 -15.56 -11.60
CA TYR A 87 12.73 -14.95 -12.35
C TYR A 87 11.37 -15.18 -11.69
N GLY A 88 11.14 -16.34 -11.10
CA GLY A 88 9.95 -16.69 -10.35
C GLY A 88 9.74 -15.70 -9.19
N ALA A 89 10.71 -15.55 -8.29
CA ALA A 89 10.62 -14.63 -7.16
C ALA A 89 10.36 -13.19 -7.61
N ILE A 90 10.98 -12.74 -8.70
CA ILE A 90 10.78 -11.40 -9.27
C ILE A 90 9.33 -11.24 -9.76
N ILE A 91 8.83 -12.19 -10.55
CA ILE A 91 7.45 -12.16 -11.08
C ILE A 91 6.43 -12.22 -9.94
N GLY A 92 6.64 -13.11 -8.97
CA GLY A 92 5.77 -13.23 -7.80
C GLY A 92 5.71 -11.93 -7.00
N THR A 93 6.87 -11.30 -6.78
CA THR A 93 6.95 -10.01 -6.08
C THR A 93 6.26 -8.90 -6.87
N LEU A 94 6.47 -8.83 -8.18
CA LEU A 94 5.83 -7.83 -9.03
C LEU A 94 4.29 -7.95 -8.99
N GLY A 95 3.77 -9.18 -9.02
CA GLY A 95 2.34 -9.44 -8.87
C GLY A 95 1.79 -8.89 -7.54
N VAL A 96 2.49 -9.14 -6.43
CA VAL A 96 2.11 -8.61 -5.12
C VAL A 96 2.14 -7.09 -5.09
N LEU A 97 3.18 -6.46 -5.64
CA LEU A 97 3.31 -5.00 -5.70
C LEU A 97 2.16 -4.36 -6.50
N ILE A 98 1.72 -4.98 -7.59
CA ILE A 98 0.60 -4.48 -8.39
C ILE A 98 -0.70 -4.53 -7.57
N ILE A 99 -0.98 -5.65 -6.91
CA ILE A 99 -2.20 -5.84 -6.10
C ILE A 99 -2.27 -4.81 -4.96
N GLU A 100 -1.19 -4.69 -4.20
CA GLU A 100 -1.14 -3.72 -3.09
C GLU A 100 -1.09 -2.27 -3.59
N GLY A 101 -0.47 -2.03 -4.75
CA GLY A 101 -0.50 -0.73 -5.42
C GLY A 101 -1.92 -0.28 -5.77
N PHE A 102 -2.76 -1.18 -6.30
CA PHE A 102 -4.17 -0.88 -6.53
C PHE A 102 -4.93 -0.58 -5.24
N SER A 103 -4.66 -1.32 -4.17
CA SER A 103 -5.25 -1.09 -2.83
C SER A 103 -4.91 0.30 -2.29
N VAL A 104 -3.65 0.74 -2.44
CA VAL A 104 -3.21 2.09 -2.07
C VAL A 104 -3.96 3.16 -2.86
N VAL A 105 -4.11 2.99 -4.18
CA VAL A 105 -4.84 3.93 -5.04
C VAL A 105 -6.30 4.06 -4.61
N GLU A 106 -6.95 2.95 -4.26
CA GLU A 106 -8.32 2.95 -3.74
C GLU A 106 -8.42 3.74 -2.42
N ASN A 107 -7.50 3.50 -1.47
CA ASN A 107 -7.47 4.21 -0.19
C ASN A 107 -7.27 5.72 -0.38
N LEU A 108 -6.37 6.13 -1.29
CA LEU A 108 -6.15 7.55 -1.62
C LEU A 108 -7.39 8.18 -2.27
N ARG A 109 -8.08 7.45 -3.15
CA ARG A 109 -9.32 7.94 -3.78
C ARG A 109 -10.42 8.16 -2.73
N ARG A 110 -10.58 7.25 -1.77
CA ARG A 110 -11.53 7.38 -0.65
C ARG A 110 -11.26 8.62 0.19
N LYS A 111 -9.97 8.91 0.48
CA LYS A 111 -9.56 10.13 1.19
C LYS A 111 -9.98 11.39 0.44
N LYS A 112 -9.83 11.42 -0.90
CA LYS A 112 -10.18 12.58 -1.74
C LYS A 112 -11.69 12.75 -1.91
N SER A 113 -12.44 11.67 -2.14
CA SER A 113 -13.89 11.72 -2.34
C SER A 113 -14.63 12.18 -1.09
N HIS A 114 -14.22 11.71 0.08
CA HIS A 114 -14.86 12.10 1.33
C HIS A 114 -14.63 13.58 1.68
N ALA A 115 -13.44 14.12 1.38
CA ALA A 115 -13.16 15.54 1.54
C ALA A 115 -14.02 16.40 0.60
N ALA A 116 -14.22 15.96 -0.64
CA ALA A 116 -15.07 16.65 -1.61
C ALA A 116 -16.56 16.59 -1.22
N GLU A 117 -17.04 15.45 -0.73
CA GLU A 117 -18.44 15.28 -0.29
C GLU A 117 -18.75 16.12 0.95
N VAL A 118 -17.85 16.19 1.93
CA VAL A 118 -18.02 17.07 3.11
C VAL A 118 -18.00 18.54 2.71
N ALA A 119 -17.15 18.94 1.75
CA ALA A 119 -17.13 20.30 1.23
C ALA A 119 -18.43 20.65 0.48
N ASP A 120 -18.96 19.74 -0.33
CA ASP A 120 -20.23 19.92 -1.06
C ASP A 120 -21.43 19.97 -0.10
N MET A 121 -21.46 19.11 0.92
CA MET A 121 -22.48 19.19 1.98
C MET A 121 -22.39 20.51 2.75
N ALA A 122 -21.19 20.98 3.10
CA ALA A 122 -21.02 22.28 3.75
C ALA A 122 -21.47 23.44 2.85
N ALA A 123 -21.15 23.40 1.56
CA ALA A 123 -21.61 24.38 0.58
C ALA A 123 -23.14 24.40 0.48
N LYS A 124 -23.78 23.24 0.38
CA LYS A 124 -25.25 23.12 0.37
C LYS A 124 -25.89 23.60 1.68
N ILE A 125 -25.29 23.35 2.84
CA ILE A 125 -25.78 23.89 4.12
C ILE A 125 -25.68 25.42 4.13
N VAL A 126 -24.58 26.00 3.64
CA VAL A 126 -24.40 27.45 3.53
C VAL A 126 -25.35 28.06 2.50
N GLU A 127 -25.69 27.32 1.45
CA GLU A 127 -26.64 27.75 0.41
C GLU A 127 -28.10 27.63 0.90
N CYS A 128 -28.41 26.60 1.70
CA CYS A 128 -29.71 26.42 2.35
C CYS A 128 -29.93 27.36 3.54
N LEU A 129 -28.89 27.74 4.27
CA LEU A 129 -28.91 28.91 5.14
C LEU A 129 -29.09 30.13 4.23
N THR A 130 -30.32 30.65 4.19
CA THR A 130 -30.64 31.80 3.33
C THR A 130 -29.57 32.89 3.49
N PRO A 131 -29.15 33.55 2.38
CA PRO A 131 -28.13 34.60 2.43
C PRO A 131 -28.45 35.70 3.46
N GLU A 132 -29.74 35.84 3.81
CA GLU A 132 -30.26 36.72 4.85
C GLU A 132 -29.89 36.29 6.29
N GLU A 133 -29.89 34.99 6.60
CA GLU A 133 -29.47 34.48 7.91
C GLU A 133 -27.95 34.52 8.09
N ALA A 134 -27.20 34.19 7.04
CA ALA A 134 -25.75 34.35 7.03
C ALA A 134 -25.33 35.81 7.28
N GLN A 135 -26.02 36.77 6.63
CA GLN A 135 -25.79 38.20 6.86
C GLN A 135 -26.19 38.66 8.27
N LYS A 136 -27.27 38.12 8.85
CA LYS A 136 -27.68 38.42 10.23
C LYS A 136 -26.65 37.93 11.25
N ILE A 137 -26.08 36.74 11.06
CA ILE A 137 -25.05 36.19 11.96
C ILE A 137 -23.75 37.00 11.85
N ILE A 138 -23.31 37.36 10.64
CA ILE A 138 -22.13 38.21 10.42
C ILE A 138 -22.31 39.59 11.08
N LYS A 139 -23.51 40.18 11.02
CA LYS A 139 -23.81 41.45 11.70
C LYS A 139 -23.75 41.32 13.22
N LYS A 140 -24.35 40.27 13.80
CA LYS A 140 -24.29 40.02 15.25
C LYS A 140 -22.86 39.85 15.77
N ILE A 141 -22.02 39.10 15.06
CA ILE A 141 -20.60 38.90 15.43
C ILE A 141 -19.81 40.22 15.40
N LYS A 142 -20.18 41.15 14.51
CA LYS A 142 -19.51 42.45 14.39
C LYS A 142 -19.97 43.46 15.46
N GLU A 143 -21.20 43.32 15.96
CA GLU A 143 -21.75 44.15 17.04
C GLU A 143 -21.29 43.69 18.43
N GLU A 144 -21.10 42.39 18.67
CA GLU A 144 -20.56 41.86 19.95
C GLU A 144 -19.08 42.19 20.18
N LYS A 145 -18.35 42.66 19.16
CA LYS A 145 -16.95 43.13 19.27
C LYS A 145 -16.81 44.63 19.54
N LYS A 146 -17.90 45.34 19.84
CA LYS A 146 -17.89 46.77 20.18
C LYS A 146 -18.24 46.98 21.64
#